data_AF-A0A436WWF5-F1
#
_entry.id   AF-A0A436WWF5-F1
#
_cell.length_a   1.000
_cell.length_b   1.000
_cell.length_c   1.000
_cell.angle_alpha   90.00
_cell.angle_beta   90.00
_cell.angle_gamma   90.00
#
_symmetry.space_group_name_H-M   'P 1'
#
loop_
_entity.id
_entity.type
_entity.pdbx_description
1 polymer ?
#
loop_
_entity_poly.entity_id
_entity_poly.type
_entity_poly.pdbx_seq_one_letter_code
_entity_poly.pdbx_strand_id
1 'polypeptide(L)'
;MLLDYNSMLLAVGFSAACLSMTLFGTWLTARSDSFLLTWAISVLVIVGEVFVYDAYIEAPGPVLGVLTLALLLLGFSVMLGAAHQFRTGRSPLPRVLVGAGISLALALPPMALGYDGLGFMLENFLAGLLLFATAHEYWRGREEAPAPLQGVALLYSLTAASFVLCAAVLGWDGRLVLGHAPSNWAEDLSLIIVIASMTGIGGLSLALNQGRLAQHHRRNALTDPLTGLLNRRALFDLHGEAPVGAFMAVVVFDLDGFKAINDEFGHAAGDAVLKVFAEELAANLQ
;
A
#
# COMPACT_ATOMS: atom_id res chain seq x y z
N MET A 1 35.43 1.57 3.51
CA MET A 1 34.65 1.47 4.76
C MET A 1 33.42 0.66 4.41
N LEU A 2 33.45 -0.65 4.65
CA LEU A 2 32.24 -1.47 4.58
C LEU A 2 31.34 -1.06 5.75
N LEU A 3 30.06 -0.84 5.47
CA LEU A 3 29.07 -0.60 6.53
C LEU A 3 29.00 -1.86 7.40
N ASP A 4 29.02 -1.67 8.73
CA ASP A 4 28.88 -2.78 9.68
C ASP A 4 27.45 -3.35 9.61
N TYR A 5 27.33 -4.68 9.64
CA TYR A 5 26.06 -5.39 9.43
C TYR A 5 25.01 -4.99 10.46
N ASN A 6 25.40 -4.87 11.74
CA ASN A 6 24.51 -4.43 12.82
C ASN A 6 24.03 -2.98 12.59
N SER A 7 24.88 -2.13 12.04
CA SER A 7 24.50 -0.75 11.68
C SER A 7 23.47 -0.72 10.54
N MET A 8 23.58 -1.64 9.57
CA MET A 8 22.58 -1.78 8.50
C MET A 8 21.25 -2.33 9.02
N LEU A 9 21.29 -3.30 9.93
CA LEU A 9 20.10 -3.86 10.56
C LEU A 9 19.33 -2.80 11.36
N LEU A 10 20.02 -1.99 12.16
CA LEU A 10 19.43 -0.85 12.87
C LEU A 10 18.83 0.19 11.90
N ALA A 11 19.48 0.45 10.77
CA ALA A 11 18.96 1.37 9.75
C ALA A 11 17.66 0.85 9.12
N VAL A 12 17.54 -0.45 8.89
CA VAL A 12 16.29 -1.10 8.46
C VAL A 12 15.19 -0.90 9.52
N GLY A 13 15.48 -1.26 10.78
CA GLY A 13 14.52 -1.14 11.88
C GLY A 13 14.00 0.30 12.06
N PHE A 14 14.90 1.29 12.03
CA PHE A 14 14.51 2.70 12.15
C PHE A 14 13.66 3.17 10.96
N SER A 15 14.09 2.83 9.74
CA SER A 15 13.39 3.24 8.52
C SER A 15 12.00 2.58 8.44
N ALA A 16 11.87 1.34 8.91
CA ALA A 16 10.60 0.62 9.01
C ALA A 16 9.67 1.25 10.06
N ALA A 17 10.20 1.62 11.23
CA ALA A 17 9.44 2.33 12.25
C ALA A 17 8.91 3.68 11.74
N CYS A 18 9.75 4.45 11.05
CA CYS A 18 9.34 5.71 10.41
C CYS A 18 8.22 5.48 9.38
N LEU A 19 8.36 4.48 8.51
CA LEU A 19 7.33 4.15 7.53
C LEU A 19 6.01 3.76 8.21
N SER A 20 6.04 2.88 9.21
CA SER A 20 4.85 2.48 9.97
C SER A 20 4.14 3.69 10.58
N MET A 21 4.90 4.62 11.17
CA MET A 21 4.36 5.86 11.74
C MET A 21 3.74 6.77 10.68
N THR A 22 4.37 6.91 9.50
CA THR A 22 3.80 7.68 8.38
C THR A 22 2.49 7.07 7.90
N LEU A 23 2.42 5.75 7.77
CA LEU A 23 1.20 5.05 7.32
C LEU A 23 0.08 5.16 8.33
N PHE A 24 0.40 4.99 9.62
CA PHE A 24 -0.55 5.19 10.69
C PHE A 24 -1.07 6.63 10.72
N GLY A 25 -0.19 7.63 10.61
CA GLY A 25 -0.57 9.04 10.53
C GLY A 25 -1.45 9.35 9.32
N THR A 26 -1.16 8.73 8.17
CA THR A 26 -1.97 8.86 6.95
C THR A 26 -3.35 8.23 7.14
N TRP A 27 -3.43 7.09 7.81
CA TRP A 27 -4.71 6.47 8.16
C TRP A 27 -5.54 7.33 9.12
N LEU A 28 -4.92 8.07 10.04
CA LEU A 28 -5.64 8.98 10.95
C LEU A 28 -6.42 10.05 10.18
N THR A 29 -5.90 10.52 9.03
CA THR A 29 -6.56 11.52 8.17
C THR A 29 -7.50 10.87 7.14
N ALA A 30 -7.23 9.63 6.72
CA ALA A 30 -8.03 8.88 5.75
C ALA A 30 -8.58 7.58 6.36
N ARG A 31 -9.48 7.69 7.36
CA ARG A 31 -10.01 6.53 8.11
C ARG A 31 -10.78 5.51 7.26
N SER A 32 -11.29 5.93 6.10
CA SER A 32 -11.91 5.02 5.11
C SER A 32 -10.93 3.98 4.58
N ASP A 33 -9.64 4.32 4.54
CA ASP A 33 -8.59 3.55 3.88
C ASP A 33 -7.96 2.57 4.89
N SER A 34 -8.78 1.63 5.36
CA SER A 34 -8.41 0.64 6.39
C SER A 34 -7.17 -0.21 6.06
N PHE A 35 -6.80 -0.33 4.78
CA PHE A 35 -5.58 -1.02 4.37
C PHE A 35 -4.30 -0.36 4.91
N LEU A 36 -4.29 0.97 5.10
CA LEU A 36 -3.14 1.71 5.64
C LEU A 36 -2.83 1.28 7.06
N LEU A 37 -3.85 1.00 7.87
CA LEU A 37 -3.69 0.49 9.23
C LEU A 37 -3.12 -0.94 9.19
N THR A 38 -3.70 -1.82 8.38
CA THR A 38 -3.21 -3.20 8.22
C THR A 38 -1.75 -3.20 7.77
N TRP A 39 -1.39 -2.30 6.87
CA TRP A 39 -0.03 -2.15 6.39
C TRP A 39 0.92 -1.61 7.48
N ALA A 40 0.51 -0.58 8.23
CA ALA A 40 1.28 -0.08 9.36
C ALA A 40 1.55 -1.17 10.42
N ILE A 41 0.54 -2.01 10.71
CA ILE A 41 0.68 -3.17 11.61
C ILE A 41 1.70 -4.16 11.05
N SER A 42 1.65 -4.49 9.75
CA SER A 42 2.61 -5.40 9.14
C SER A 42 4.06 -4.93 9.31
N VAL A 43 4.31 -3.63 9.09
CA VAL A 43 5.64 -3.04 9.23
C VAL A 43 6.07 -3.03 10.70
N LEU A 44 5.16 -2.78 11.64
CA LEU A 44 5.47 -2.83 13.07
C LEU A 44 5.85 -4.25 13.54
N VAL A 45 5.21 -5.29 12.99
CA VAL A 45 5.59 -6.68 13.26
C VAL A 45 7.01 -6.96 12.75
N ILE A 46 7.36 -6.46 11.55
CA ILE A 46 8.72 -6.57 11.01
C ILE A 46 9.74 -5.77 11.84
N VAL A 47 9.37 -4.60 12.38
CA VAL A 47 10.24 -3.89 13.33
C VAL A 47 10.51 -4.73 14.57
N GLY A 48 9.49 -5.40 15.11
CA GLY A 48 9.65 -6.34 16.22
C GLY A 48 10.59 -7.50 15.87
N GLU A 49 10.50 -8.02 14.65
CA GLU A 49 11.39 -9.05 14.13
C GLU A 49 12.86 -8.59 14.13
N VAL A 50 13.16 -7.40 13.63
CA VAL A 50 14.54 -6.85 13.59
C VAL A 50 15.21 -6.88 14.97
N PHE A 51 14.49 -6.52 16.03
CA PHE A 51 15.03 -6.58 17.40
C PHE A 51 15.23 -8.01 17.92
N VAL A 52 14.34 -8.93 17.54
CA VAL A 52 14.50 -10.35 17.90
C VAL A 52 15.67 -10.98 17.14
N TYR A 53 15.86 -10.60 15.87
CA TYR A 53 16.98 -11.05 15.06
C TYR A 53 18.32 -10.52 15.57
N ASP A 54 18.38 -9.27 16.01
CA ASP A 54 19.56 -8.71 16.69
C ASP A 54 19.92 -9.54 17.94
N ALA A 55 18.93 -9.88 18.78
CA ALA A 55 19.15 -10.77 19.92
C ALA A 55 19.58 -12.19 19.50
N TYR A 56 19.09 -12.70 18.36
CA TYR A 56 19.53 -13.99 17.80
C TYR A 56 20.99 -13.95 17.33
N ILE A 57 21.46 -12.83 16.76
CA ILE A 57 22.86 -12.65 16.35
C ILE A 57 23.79 -12.75 17.58
N GLU A 58 23.41 -12.11 18.69
CA GLU A 58 24.21 -12.14 19.92
C GLU A 58 24.20 -13.52 20.60
N ALA A 59 23.04 -14.19 20.62
CA ALA A 59 22.84 -15.45 21.31
C ALA A 59 22.00 -16.43 20.47
N PRO A 60 22.59 -17.11 19.46
CA PRO A 60 21.86 -18.04 18.61
C PRO A 60 21.21 -19.17 19.42
N GLY A 61 19.93 -19.42 19.17
CA GLY A 61 19.19 -20.46 19.85
C GLY A 61 17.81 -20.71 19.22
N PRO A 62 17.22 -21.90 19.44
CA PRO A 62 16.00 -22.32 18.75
C PRO A 62 14.79 -21.43 19.10
N VAL A 63 14.71 -20.90 20.33
CA VAL A 63 13.62 -20.02 20.75
C VAL A 63 13.65 -18.70 19.97
N LEU A 64 14.81 -18.03 19.95
CA LEU A 64 14.98 -16.77 19.23
C LEU A 64 14.85 -16.98 17.72
N GLY A 65 15.42 -18.06 17.17
CA GLY A 65 15.30 -18.39 15.75
C GLY A 65 13.85 -18.62 15.32
N VAL A 66 13.06 -19.37 16.10
CA VAL A 66 11.62 -19.56 15.83
C VAL A 66 10.88 -18.22 15.87
N LEU A 67 11.20 -17.34 16.82
CA LEU A 67 10.55 -16.04 16.95
C LEU A 67 10.89 -15.11 15.78
N THR A 68 12.15 -15.05 15.34
CA THR A 68 12.56 -14.29 14.13
C THR A 68 11.75 -14.72 12.93
N LEU A 69 11.80 -16.02 12.59
CA LEU A 69 11.09 -16.57 11.44
C LEU A 69 9.57 -16.33 11.52
N ALA A 70 9.01 -16.48 12.73
CA ALA A 70 7.58 -16.29 12.93
C ALA A 70 7.15 -14.85 12.68
N LEU A 71 7.89 -13.88 13.20
CA LEU A 71 7.56 -12.47 13.06
C LEU A 71 7.77 -12.00 11.60
N LEU A 72 8.84 -12.41 10.92
CA LEU A 72 9.08 -12.03 9.53
C LEU A 72 7.95 -12.53 8.61
N LEU A 73 7.64 -13.82 8.68
CA LEU A 73 6.63 -14.45 7.84
C LEU A 73 5.21 -13.98 8.18
N LEU A 74 4.91 -13.72 9.46
CA LEU A 74 3.66 -13.08 9.86
C LEU A 74 3.57 -11.66 9.29
N GLY A 75 4.63 -10.87 9.41
CA GLY A 75 4.74 -9.52 8.86
C GLY A 75 4.42 -9.49 7.36
N PHE A 76 5.09 -10.33 6.56
CA PHE A 76 4.81 -10.43 5.12
C PHE A 76 3.44 -11.03 4.79
N SER A 77 2.87 -11.87 5.65
CA SER A 77 1.50 -12.36 5.47
C SER A 77 0.47 -11.27 5.72
N VAL A 78 0.67 -10.42 6.74
CA VAL A 78 -0.17 -9.23 6.99
C VAL A 78 0.00 -8.21 5.85
N MET A 79 1.22 -8.05 5.33
CA MET A 79 1.52 -7.23 4.16
C MET A 79 0.71 -7.66 2.92
N LEU A 80 0.69 -8.96 2.62
CA LEU A 80 -0.15 -9.53 1.55
C LEU A 80 -1.64 -9.27 1.78
N GLY A 81 -2.08 -9.41 3.04
CA GLY A 81 -3.44 -9.06 3.45
C GLY A 81 -3.78 -7.58 3.17
N ALA A 82 -2.86 -6.66 3.48
CA ALA A 82 -3.03 -5.24 3.22
C ALA A 82 -3.13 -4.94 1.72
N ALA A 83 -2.29 -5.55 0.88
CA ALA A 83 -2.36 -5.38 -0.58
C ALA A 83 -3.67 -5.94 -1.17
N HIS A 84 -4.16 -7.07 -0.64
CA HIS A 84 -5.46 -7.61 -1.01
C HIS A 84 -6.62 -6.70 -0.62
N GLN A 85 -6.57 -6.15 0.59
CA GLN A 85 -7.55 -5.19 1.12
C GLN A 85 -7.54 -3.90 0.30
N PHE A 86 -6.37 -3.41 -0.10
CA PHE A 86 -6.23 -2.26 -1.01
C PHE A 86 -6.96 -2.50 -2.33
N ARG A 87 -6.73 -3.63 -2.99
CA ARG A 87 -7.32 -3.91 -4.31
C ARG A 87 -8.83 -4.21 -4.26
N THR A 88 -9.29 -4.91 -3.23
CA THR A 88 -10.65 -5.49 -3.22
C THR A 88 -11.61 -4.82 -2.23
N GLY A 89 -11.10 -4.03 -1.30
CA GLY A 89 -11.88 -3.50 -0.17
C GLY A 89 -12.36 -4.57 0.82
N ARG A 90 -11.98 -5.84 0.63
CA ARG A 90 -12.42 -6.96 1.49
C ARG A 90 -11.49 -7.15 2.68
N SER A 91 -11.95 -7.93 3.66
CA SER A 91 -11.18 -8.28 4.85
C SER A 91 -9.81 -8.89 4.49
N PRO A 92 -8.71 -8.46 5.15
CA PRO A 92 -7.38 -9.02 4.91
C PRO A 92 -7.22 -10.43 5.50
N LEU A 93 -8.01 -10.78 6.52
CA LEU A 93 -7.81 -11.96 7.38
C LEU A 93 -7.63 -13.29 6.61
N PRO A 94 -8.45 -13.63 5.59
CA PRO A 94 -8.29 -14.91 4.90
C PRO A 94 -6.92 -15.06 4.23
N ARG A 95 -6.39 -13.97 3.65
CA ARG A 95 -5.06 -13.98 3.02
C ARG A 95 -3.95 -14.06 4.05
N VAL A 96 -4.09 -13.34 5.16
CA VAL A 96 -3.13 -13.40 6.28
C VAL A 96 -3.06 -14.81 6.87
N LEU A 97 -4.22 -15.42 7.16
CA LEU A 97 -4.28 -16.76 7.77
C LEU A 97 -3.71 -17.84 6.85
N VAL A 98 -4.02 -17.79 5.55
CA VAL A 98 -3.45 -18.76 4.58
C VAL A 98 -1.95 -18.54 4.41
N GLY A 99 -1.51 -17.29 4.22
CA GLY A 99 -0.10 -16.94 4.08
C GLY A 99 0.74 -17.35 5.30
N ALA A 100 0.30 -16.94 6.49
CA ALA A 100 0.98 -17.24 7.74
C ALA A 100 0.90 -18.73 8.06
N GLY A 101 -0.27 -19.36 7.90
CA GLY A 101 -0.45 -20.78 8.19
C GLY A 101 0.49 -21.66 7.36
N ILE A 102 0.57 -21.44 6.05
CA ILE A 102 1.46 -22.22 5.17
C ILE A 102 2.92 -21.93 5.47
N SER A 103 3.31 -20.64 5.53
CA SER A 103 4.72 -20.27 5.67
C SER A 103 5.30 -20.69 7.03
N LEU A 104 4.57 -20.46 8.12
CA LEU A 104 4.99 -20.84 9.47
C LEU A 104 5.05 -22.37 9.65
N ALA A 105 4.07 -23.10 9.11
CA ALA A 105 4.05 -24.56 9.20
C ALA A 105 5.26 -25.21 8.48
N LEU A 106 5.80 -24.57 7.45
CA LEU A 106 6.95 -25.06 6.71
C LEU A 106 8.28 -24.63 7.34
N ALA A 107 8.42 -23.36 7.73
CA ALA A 107 9.71 -22.80 8.15
C ALA A 107 10.05 -23.06 9.63
N LEU A 108 9.06 -23.06 10.53
CA LEU A 108 9.32 -23.15 11.98
C LEU A 108 9.81 -24.53 12.45
N PRO A 109 9.30 -25.68 11.95
CA PRO A 109 9.72 -26.98 12.49
C PRO A 109 11.21 -27.27 12.34
N PRO A 110 11.87 -27.03 11.17
CA PRO A 110 13.32 -27.21 11.05
C PRO A 110 14.12 -26.36 12.05
N MET A 111 13.73 -25.08 12.20
CA MET A 111 14.37 -24.17 13.16
C MET A 111 14.23 -24.65 14.61
N ALA A 112 13.03 -25.11 15.00
CA ALA A 112 12.77 -25.64 16.33
C ALA A 112 13.57 -26.92 16.63
N LEU A 113 13.88 -27.71 15.59
CA LEU A 113 14.69 -28.92 15.67
C LEU A 113 16.21 -28.66 15.64
N GLY A 114 16.64 -27.40 15.54
CA GLY A 114 18.05 -27.02 15.49
C GLY A 114 18.67 -27.05 14.09
N TYR A 115 17.86 -27.22 13.03
CA TYR A 115 18.29 -27.06 11.64
C TYR A 115 18.07 -25.61 11.20
N ASP A 116 18.78 -24.69 11.84
CA ASP A 116 18.68 -23.24 11.61
C ASP A 116 19.01 -22.86 10.15
N GLY A 117 20.02 -23.48 9.55
CA GLY A 117 20.33 -23.30 8.13
C GLY A 117 19.16 -23.62 7.21
N LEU A 118 18.49 -24.76 7.42
CA LEU A 118 17.29 -25.12 6.66
C LEU A 118 16.11 -24.17 6.97
N GLY A 119 15.99 -23.73 8.23
CA GLY A 119 15.00 -22.73 8.64
C GLY A 119 15.13 -21.43 7.85
N PHE A 120 16.33 -20.84 7.80
CA PHE A 120 16.60 -19.61 7.05
C PHE A 120 16.42 -19.77 5.54
N MET A 121 16.76 -20.94 4.97
CA MET A 121 16.50 -21.21 3.55
C MET A 121 15.00 -21.17 3.24
N LEU A 122 14.18 -21.86 4.04
CA LEU A 122 12.74 -21.91 3.86
C LEU A 122 12.09 -20.56 4.11
N GLU A 123 12.50 -19.87 5.18
CA GLU A 123 12.04 -18.52 5.49
C GLU A 123 12.25 -17.57 4.32
N ASN A 124 13.49 -17.46 3.83
CA ASN A 124 13.83 -16.56 2.73
C ASN A 124 13.03 -16.89 1.46
N PHE A 125 12.90 -18.18 1.13
CA PHE A 125 12.12 -18.60 -0.02
C PHE A 125 10.63 -18.24 0.13
N LEU A 126 10.04 -18.52 1.29
CA LEU A 126 8.62 -18.26 1.58
C LEU A 126 8.32 -16.75 1.69
N ALA A 127 9.22 -15.98 2.29
CA ALA A 127 9.18 -14.52 2.31
C ALA A 127 9.18 -13.97 0.88
N GLY A 128 10.06 -14.48 0.01
CA GLY A 128 10.08 -14.16 -1.41
C GLY A 128 8.75 -14.43 -2.10
N LEU A 129 8.12 -15.59 -1.85
CA LEU A 129 6.80 -15.92 -2.40
C LEU A 129 5.69 -14.98 -1.90
N LEU A 130 5.68 -14.62 -0.61
CA LEU A 130 4.71 -13.69 -0.03
C LEU A 130 4.87 -12.28 -0.60
N LEU A 131 6.11 -11.80 -0.74
CA LEU A 131 6.43 -10.51 -1.36
C LEU A 131 6.05 -10.47 -2.84
N PHE A 132 6.30 -11.55 -3.58
CA PHE A 132 5.88 -11.66 -4.98
C PHE A 132 4.35 -11.70 -5.11
N ALA A 133 3.65 -12.41 -4.22
CA ALA A 133 2.19 -12.38 -4.17
C ALA A 133 1.65 -10.97 -3.85
N THR A 134 2.34 -10.23 -2.98
CA THR A 134 2.04 -8.84 -2.65
C THR A 134 2.22 -7.94 -3.89
N ALA A 135 3.34 -8.08 -4.61
CA ALA A 135 3.58 -7.40 -5.88
C ALA A 135 2.48 -7.68 -6.90
N HIS A 136 2.03 -8.93 -6.99
CA HIS A 136 0.98 -9.35 -7.90
C HIS A 136 -0.39 -8.72 -7.58
N GLU A 137 -0.73 -8.56 -6.30
CA GLU A 137 -1.96 -7.85 -5.89
C GLU A 137 -1.91 -6.37 -6.33
N TYR A 138 -0.78 -5.67 -6.15
CA TYR A 138 -0.61 -4.30 -6.63
C TYR A 138 -0.62 -4.20 -8.17
N TRP A 139 0.03 -5.13 -8.86
CA TRP A 139 0.02 -5.20 -10.32
C TRP A 139 -1.40 -5.35 -10.87
N ARG A 140 -2.24 -6.16 -10.23
CA ARG A 140 -3.65 -6.33 -10.60
C ARG A 140 -4.51 -5.11 -10.29
N GLY A 141 -4.14 -4.30 -9.31
CA GLY A 141 -4.82 -3.05 -8.95
C GLY A 141 -4.39 -1.82 -9.77
N ARG A 142 -3.43 -1.97 -10.69
CA ARG A 142 -2.77 -0.84 -11.36
C ARG A 142 -3.70 0.08 -12.17
N GLU A 143 -4.89 -0.36 -12.52
CA GLU A 143 -5.85 0.46 -13.30
C GLU A 143 -6.25 1.74 -12.56
N GLU A 144 -6.23 1.74 -11.22
CA GLU A 144 -6.55 2.93 -10.44
C GLU A 144 -5.51 4.04 -10.61
N ALA A 145 -4.23 3.68 -10.65
CA ALA A 145 -3.10 4.60 -10.74
C ALA A 145 -1.87 3.89 -11.34
N PRO A 146 -1.77 3.84 -12.69
CA PRO A 146 -0.84 2.94 -13.37
C PRO A 146 0.63 3.12 -12.98
N ALA A 147 1.15 4.34 -13.06
CA ALA A 147 2.56 4.63 -12.80
C ALA A 147 3.00 4.29 -11.36
N PRO A 148 2.36 4.82 -10.30
CA PRO A 148 2.78 4.52 -8.92
C PRO A 148 2.57 3.06 -8.53
N LEU A 149 1.49 2.41 -8.97
CA LEU A 149 1.24 1.00 -8.64
C LEU A 149 2.17 0.03 -9.39
N GLN A 150 2.56 0.36 -10.62
CA GLN A 150 3.63 -0.37 -11.31
C GLN A 150 4.98 -0.23 -10.57
N GLY A 151 5.30 0.98 -10.09
CA GLY A 151 6.48 1.22 -9.28
C GLY A 151 6.49 0.40 -7.98
N VAL A 152 5.38 0.40 -7.24
CA VAL A 152 5.24 -0.40 -6.01
C VAL A 152 5.39 -1.90 -6.32
N ALA A 153 4.72 -2.41 -7.37
CA ALA A 153 4.85 -3.80 -7.76
C ALA A 153 6.29 -4.19 -8.15
N LEU A 154 7.03 -3.30 -8.83
CA LEU A 154 8.43 -3.51 -9.16
C LEU A 154 9.30 -3.59 -7.91
N LEU A 155 9.14 -2.66 -6.96
CA LEU A 155 9.91 -2.65 -5.71
C LEU A 155 9.68 -3.91 -4.87
N TYR A 156 8.42 -4.37 -4.74
CA TYR A 156 8.14 -5.65 -4.09
C TYR A 156 8.71 -6.85 -4.86
N SER A 157 8.73 -6.81 -6.19
CA SER A 157 9.32 -7.89 -7.01
C SER A 157 10.83 -7.96 -6.87
N LEU A 158 11.51 -6.81 -6.82
CA LEU A 158 12.96 -6.74 -6.56
C LEU A 158 13.30 -7.23 -5.16
N THR A 159 12.51 -6.84 -4.15
CA THR A 159 12.65 -7.34 -2.78
C THR A 159 12.42 -8.85 -2.74
N ALA A 160 11.37 -9.36 -3.38
CA ALA A 160 11.11 -10.80 -3.46
C ALA A 160 12.29 -11.57 -4.07
N ALA A 161 12.89 -11.03 -5.14
CA ALA A 161 14.05 -11.63 -5.79
C ALA A 161 15.28 -11.66 -4.88
N SER A 162 15.50 -10.64 -4.04
CA SER A 162 16.63 -10.63 -3.10
C SER A 162 16.49 -11.70 -2.02
N PHE A 163 15.29 -11.89 -1.46
CA PHE A 163 15.02 -12.98 -0.51
C PHE A 163 15.19 -14.37 -1.15
N VAL A 164 14.68 -14.59 -2.37
CA VAL A 164 14.90 -15.86 -3.07
C VAL A 164 16.39 -16.09 -3.36
N LEU A 165 17.15 -15.03 -3.63
CA LEU A 165 18.60 -15.12 -3.81
C LEU A 165 19.31 -15.54 -2.52
N CYS A 166 18.93 -14.98 -1.36
CA CYS A 166 19.45 -15.41 -0.06
C CYS A 166 19.21 -16.91 0.17
N ALA A 167 17.98 -17.39 -0.09
CA ALA A 167 17.66 -18.81 0.00
C ALA A 167 18.51 -19.68 -0.94
N ALA A 168 18.74 -19.22 -2.17
CA ALA A 168 19.54 -19.93 -3.17
C ALA A 168 21.03 -20.01 -2.79
N VAL A 169 21.59 -18.93 -2.25
CA VAL A 169 22.99 -18.89 -1.78
C VAL A 169 23.18 -19.81 -0.59
N LEU A 170 22.29 -19.76 0.40
CA LEU A 170 22.31 -20.69 1.53
C LEU A 170 22.17 -22.15 1.06
N GLY A 171 21.27 -22.40 0.12
CA GLY A 171 21.08 -23.74 -0.47
C GLY A 171 22.31 -24.23 -1.23
N TRP A 172 23.03 -23.34 -1.91
CA TRP A 172 24.29 -23.65 -2.60
C TRP A 172 25.41 -24.04 -1.62
N ASP A 173 25.49 -23.37 -0.47
CA ASP A 173 26.44 -23.72 0.60
C ASP A 173 26.13 -25.08 1.23
N GLY A 174 24.88 -25.55 1.15
CA GLY A 174 24.46 -26.91 1.52
C GLY A 174 24.48 -27.21 3.02
N ARG A 175 24.69 -26.20 3.88
CA ARG A 175 24.76 -26.37 5.34
C ARG A 175 23.37 -26.30 5.96
N LEU A 176 22.88 -27.43 6.45
CA LEU A 176 21.57 -27.51 7.12
C LEU A 176 21.59 -26.95 8.55
N VAL A 177 22.77 -26.84 9.15
CA VAL A 177 23.01 -26.25 10.47
C VAL A 177 24.14 -25.21 10.34
N LEU A 178 23.87 -23.97 10.74
CA LEU A 178 24.79 -22.84 10.70
C LEU A 178 25.38 -22.57 12.10
N GLY A 179 24.53 -22.56 13.13
CA GLY A 179 24.90 -22.19 14.51
C GLY A 179 25.08 -20.69 14.72
N HIS A 180 24.80 -19.87 13.70
CA HIS A 180 24.89 -18.42 13.72
C HIS A 180 23.94 -17.81 12.67
N ALA A 181 23.69 -16.51 12.75
CA ALA A 181 22.94 -15.78 11.73
C ALA A 181 23.62 -15.86 10.35
N PRO A 182 22.88 -16.06 9.25
CA PRO A 182 23.41 -15.99 7.90
C PRO A 182 24.19 -14.69 7.66
N SER A 183 25.43 -14.82 7.18
CA SER A 183 26.28 -13.68 6.83
C SER A 183 26.99 -13.95 5.52
N ASN A 184 26.45 -13.41 4.44
CA ASN A 184 26.97 -13.57 3.09
C ASN A 184 26.61 -12.35 2.23
N TRP A 185 27.22 -12.27 1.04
CA TRP A 185 27.04 -11.15 0.13
C TRP A 185 25.59 -10.95 -0.34
N ALA A 186 24.77 -12.01 -0.37
CA ALA A 186 23.36 -11.91 -0.77
C ALA A 186 22.52 -11.27 0.33
N GLU A 187 22.82 -11.54 1.61
CA GLU A 187 22.17 -10.85 2.74
C GLU A 187 22.49 -9.36 2.73
N ASP A 188 23.76 -8.99 2.53
CA ASP A 188 24.19 -7.59 2.42
C ASP A 188 23.45 -6.86 1.28
N LEU A 189 23.33 -7.51 0.13
CA LEU A 189 22.59 -6.99 -1.01
C LEU A 189 21.08 -6.86 -0.72
N SER A 190 20.50 -7.85 -0.05
CA SER A 190 19.08 -7.88 0.31
C SER A 190 18.74 -6.73 1.26
N LEU A 191 19.58 -6.45 2.26
CA LEU A 191 19.40 -5.30 3.16
C LEU A 191 19.37 -3.97 2.39
N ILE A 192 20.28 -3.78 1.42
CA ILE A 192 20.30 -2.57 0.59
C ILE A 192 19.01 -2.45 -0.23
N ILE A 193 18.57 -3.54 -0.85
CA ILE A 193 17.33 -3.58 -1.67
C ILE A 193 16.10 -3.29 -0.80
N VAL A 194 16.03 -3.86 0.41
CA VAL A 194 14.93 -3.63 1.36
C VAL A 194 14.87 -2.16 1.77
N ILE A 195 16.00 -1.55 2.16
CA ILE A 195 16.05 -0.12 2.54
C ILE A 195 15.58 0.77 1.39
N ALA A 196 16.11 0.54 0.18
CA ALA A 196 15.75 1.32 -1.00
C ALA A 196 14.27 1.13 -1.37
N SER A 197 13.79 -0.12 -1.36
CA SER A 197 12.41 -0.46 -1.71
C SER A 197 11.41 0.10 -0.70
N MET A 198 11.71 0.02 0.60
CA MET A 198 10.82 0.54 1.64
C MET A 198 10.63 2.06 1.53
N THR A 199 11.70 2.79 1.27
CA THR A 199 11.65 4.24 1.02
C THR A 199 10.82 4.55 -0.24
N GLY A 200 11.04 3.80 -1.33
CA GLY A 200 10.31 3.97 -2.58
C GLY A 200 8.82 3.64 -2.44
N ILE A 201 8.47 2.55 -1.77
CA ILE A 201 7.07 2.14 -1.54
C ILE A 201 6.36 3.18 -0.66
N GLY A 202 7.02 3.70 0.38
CA GLY A 202 6.49 4.79 1.20
C GLY A 202 6.22 6.07 0.38
N GLY A 203 7.19 6.49 -0.44
CA GLY A 203 7.06 7.67 -1.30
C GLY A 203 5.95 7.54 -2.35
N LEU A 204 5.87 6.39 -3.03
CA LEU A 204 4.82 6.12 -4.02
C LEU A 204 3.43 6.01 -3.38
N SER A 205 3.34 5.44 -2.18
CA SER A 205 2.08 5.36 -1.43
C SER A 205 1.58 6.74 -1.00
N LEU A 206 2.49 7.63 -0.59
CA LEU A 206 2.13 9.02 -0.30
C LEU A 206 1.70 9.77 -1.57
N ALA A 207 2.41 9.58 -2.69
CA ALA A 207 2.05 10.18 -3.97
C ALA A 207 0.64 9.74 -4.44
N LEU A 208 0.29 8.47 -4.24
CA LEU A 208 -1.06 7.96 -4.50
C LEU A 208 -2.12 8.69 -3.67
N ASN A 209 -1.90 8.82 -2.36
CA ASN A 209 -2.84 9.49 -1.48
C ASN A 209 -3.00 10.98 -1.85
N GLN A 210 -1.89 11.66 -2.14
CA GLN A 210 -1.93 13.06 -2.60
C GLN A 210 -2.70 13.20 -3.92
N GLY A 211 -2.54 12.26 -4.85
CA GLY A 211 -3.31 12.21 -6.10
C GLY A 211 -4.82 12.10 -5.86
N ARG A 212 -5.23 11.20 -4.96
CA ARG A 212 -6.64 11.03 -4.56
C ARG A 212 -7.21 12.30 -3.93
N LEU A 213 -6.49 12.90 -2.98
CA LEU A 213 -6.91 14.14 -2.33
C LEU A 213 -7.02 15.30 -3.32
N ALA A 214 -6.04 15.46 -4.22
CA ALA A 214 -6.06 16.48 -5.25
C ALA A 214 -7.24 16.30 -6.21
N GLN A 215 -7.56 15.06 -6.61
CA GLN A 215 -8.71 14.77 -7.45
C GLN A 215 -10.04 15.08 -6.73
N HIS A 216 -10.15 14.74 -5.45
CA HIS A 216 -11.32 15.05 -4.64
C HIS A 216 -11.53 16.57 -4.50
N HIS A 217 -10.47 17.31 -4.18
CA HIS A 217 -10.51 18.77 -4.12
C HIS A 217 -10.85 19.40 -5.48
N ARG A 218 -10.28 18.88 -6.56
CA ARG A 218 -10.60 19.33 -7.92
C ARG A 218 -12.07 19.09 -8.25
N ARG A 219 -12.61 17.91 -7.92
CA ARG A 219 -14.04 17.63 -8.15
C ARG A 219 -14.91 18.60 -7.37
N ASN A 220 -14.68 18.77 -6.07
CA ASN A 220 -15.43 19.71 -5.24
C ASN A 220 -15.32 21.16 -5.71
N ALA A 221 -14.18 21.57 -6.26
CA ALA A 221 -13.97 22.92 -6.78
C ALA A 221 -14.66 23.15 -8.14
N LEU A 222 -14.99 22.09 -8.88
CA LEU A 222 -15.57 22.13 -10.23
C LEU A 222 -17.05 21.75 -10.26
N THR A 223 -17.62 21.25 -9.17
CA THR A 223 -19.05 20.93 -9.05
C THR A 223 -19.78 21.94 -8.19
N ASP A 224 -21.04 22.21 -8.52
CA ASP A 224 -21.96 22.96 -7.67
C ASP A 224 -22.50 22.03 -6.56
N PRO A 225 -22.38 22.38 -5.26
CA PRO A 225 -22.73 21.49 -4.16
C PRO A 225 -24.24 21.27 -3.99
N LEU A 226 -25.08 22.13 -4.54
CA LEU A 226 -26.53 21.99 -4.44
C LEU A 226 -27.07 21.03 -5.50
N THR A 227 -26.58 21.16 -6.74
CA THR A 227 -27.10 20.47 -7.92
C THR A 227 -26.25 19.28 -8.36
N GLY A 228 -24.99 19.21 -7.95
CA GLY A 228 -24.04 18.18 -8.39
C GLY A 228 -23.51 18.37 -9.82
N LEU A 229 -24.03 19.35 -10.56
CA LEU A 229 -23.58 19.69 -11.92
C LEU A 229 -22.23 20.39 -11.90
N LEU A 230 -21.58 20.48 -13.06
CA LEU A 230 -20.40 21.32 -13.24
C LEU A 230 -20.76 22.78 -12.96
N ASN A 231 -19.94 23.45 -12.15
CA ASN A 231 -20.15 24.84 -11.81
C ASN A 231 -19.63 25.77 -12.92
N ARG A 232 -19.87 27.08 -12.74
CA ARG A 232 -19.41 28.11 -13.68
C ARG A 232 -17.91 28.03 -13.96
N ARG A 233 -17.08 27.73 -12.95
CA ARG A 233 -15.63 27.62 -13.14
C ARG A 233 -15.28 26.46 -14.06
N ALA A 234 -15.91 25.30 -13.88
CA ALA A 234 -15.70 24.16 -14.77
C ALA A 234 -16.07 24.44 -16.22
N LEU A 235 -17.15 25.20 -16.46
CA LEU A 235 -17.52 25.64 -17.82
C LEU A 235 -16.38 26.44 -18.49
N PHE A 236 -15.77 27.39 -17.77
CA PHE A 236 -14.66 28.18 -18.30
C PHE A 236 -13.34 27.38 -18.39
N ASP A 237 -13.07 26.48 -17.45
CA ASP A 237 -11.87 25.63 -17.51
C ASP A 237 -11.92 24.68 -18.72
N LEU A 238 -13.11 24.21 -19.12
CA LEU A 238 -13.31 23.31 -20.27
C LEU A 238 -13.40 24.05 -21.62
N HIS A 239 -14.02 25.24 -21.64
CA HIS A 239 -14.39 25.90 -22.90
C HIS A 239 -14.01 27.38 -22.99
N GLY A 240 -13.41 27.98 -21.94
CA GLY A 240 -13.16 29.42 -21.85
C GLY A 240 -12.13 29.96 -22.84
N GLU A 241 -11.19 29.13 -23.28
CA GLU A 241 -10.19 29.50 -24.30
C GLU A 241 -10.49 28.90 -25.69
N ALA A 242 -11.51 28.05 -25.80
CA ALA A 242 -11.84 27.42 -27.07
C ALA A 242 -12.51 28.46 -27.99
N PRO A 243 -11.97 28.72 -29.19
CA PRO A 243 -12.69 29.54 -30.16
C PRO A 243 -13.99 28.84 -30.50
N VAL A 244 -15.11 29.55 -30.40
CA VAL A 244 -16.42 29.05 -30.78
C VAL A 244 -16.39 28.79 -32.29
N GLY A 245 -16.16 27.54 -32.67
CA GLY A 245 -16.09 27.10 -34.06
C GLY A 245 -17.47 27.00 -34.69
N ALA A 246 -17.51 26.81 -36.02
CA ALA A 246 -18.74 26.73 -36.81
C ALA A 246 -19.72 25.60 -36.41
N PHE A 247 -19.29 24.68 -35.54
CA PHE A 247 -20.07 23.51 -35.10
C PHE A 247 -20.30 23.47 -33.58
N MET A 248 -20.19 24.61 -32.89
CA MET A 248 -20.46 24.71 -31.45
C MET A 248 -21.70 25.58 -31.19
N ALA A 249 -22.62 25.08 -30.39
CA ALA A 249 -23.78 25.83 -29.90
C ALA A 249 -23.74 25.87 -28.36
N VAL A 250 -24.10 27.02 -27.79
CA VAL A 250 -24.25 27.19 -26.34
C VAL A 250 -25.73 27.47 -26.06
N VAL A 251 -26.32 26.69 -25.16
CA VAL A 251 -27.71 26.84 -24.71
C VAL A 251 -27.68 27.25 -23.25
N VAL A 252 -28.45 28.29 -22.92
CA VAL A 252 -28.61 28.79 -21.55
C VAL A 252 -30.08 28.64 -21.17
N PHE A 253 -30.32 28.00 -20.03
CA PHE A 253 -31.64 27.84 -19.45
C PHE A 253 -31.80 28.80 -18.26
N ASP A 254 -32.98 29.39 -18.13
CA ASP A 254 -33.40 30.17 -16.96
C ASP A 254 -34.70 29.57 -16.43
N LEU A 255 -34.87 29.51 -15.10
CA LEU A 255 -36.07 28.97 -14.47
C LEU A 255 -37.08 30.09 -14.25
N ASP A 256 -38.10 30.14 -15.11
CA ASP A 256 -39.16 31.14 -15.04
C ASP A 256 -39.86 31.13 -13.67
N GLY A 257 -40.00 32.31 -13.06
CA GLY A 257 -40.71 32.48 -11.79
C GLY A 257 -40.00 31.90 -10.56
N PHE A 258 -38.75 31.45 -10.66
CA PHE A 258 -38.04 30.81 -9.55
C PHE A 258 -37.97 31.66 -8.26
N LYS A 259 -37.91 32.98 -8.38
CA LYS A 259 -37.94 33.89 -7.22
C LYS A 259 -39.26 33.78 -6.44
N ALA A 260 -40.39 33.68 -7.11
CA ALA A 260 -41.70 33.57 -6.46
C ALA A 260 -41.80 32.28 -5.61
N ILE A 261 -41.22 31.18 -6.10
CA ILE A 261 -41.15 29.92 -5.35
C ILE A 261 -40.34 30.10 -4.05
N ASN A 262 -39.19 30.77 -4.13
CA ASN A 262 -38.39 31.08 -2.94
C ASN A 262 -39.13 31.99 -1.97
N ASP A 263 -39.86 32.99 -2.47
CA ASP A 263 -40.56 33.97 -1.65
C ASP A 263 -41.81 33.36 -0.96
N GLU A 264 -42.52 32.42 -1.62
CA GLU A 264 -43.74 31.78 -1.10
C GLU A 264 -43.46 30.53 -0.24
N PHE A 265 -42.51 29.68 -0.65
CA PHE A 265 -42.25 28.38 -0.03
C PHE A 265 -40.89 28.29 0.68
N GLY A 266 -40.10 29.36 0.64
CA GLY A 266 -38.78 29.46 1.26
C GLY A 266 -37.66 28.84 0.42
N HIS A 267 -36.42 29.17 0.79
CA HIS A 267 -35.21 28.74 0.07
C HIS A 267 -35.06 27.21 -0.03
N ALA A 268 -35.49 26.46 0.99
CA ALA A 268 -35.42 25.01 0.96
C ALA A 268 -36.28 24.40 -0.18
N ALA A 269 -37.41 25.02 -0.51
CA ALA A 269 -38.24 24.60 -1.64
C ALA A 269 -37.60 24.96 -2.98
N GLY A 270 -36.99 26.14 -3.09
CA GLY A 270 -36.21 26.53 -4.27
C GLY A 270 -35.03 25.59 -4.52
N ASP A 271 -34.31 25.21 -3.46
CA ASP A 271 -33.22 24.23 -3.51
C ASP A 271 -33.70 22.86 -4.03
N ALA A 272 -34.89 22.42 -3.63
CA ALA A 272 -35.49 21.19 -4.13
C ALA A 272 -35.80 21.27 -5.64
N VAL A 273 -36.33 22.41 -6.11
CA VAL A 273 -36.58 22.65 -7.53
C VAL A 273 -35.28 22.62 -8.33
N LEU A 274 -34.21 23.27 -7.84
CA LEU A 274 -32.90 23.26 -8.50
C LEU A 274 -32.31 21.85 -8.63
N LYS A 275 -32.45 21.02 -7.59
CA LYS A 275 -32.02 19.62 -7.62
C LYS A 275 -32.77 18.80 -8.67
N VAL A 276 -34.10 18.89 -8.68
CA VAL A 276 -34.92 18.17 -9.67
C VAL A 276 -34.59 18.61 -11.09
N PHE A 277 -34.45 19.92 -11.32
CA PHE A 277 -34.05 20.42 -12.64
C PHE A 277 -32.68 19.89 -13.08
N ALA A 278 -31.71 19.90 -12.16
CA ALA A 278 -30.37 19.39 -12.44
C ALA A 278 -30.34 17.88 -12.73
N GLU A 279 -31.13 17.09 -11.99
CA GLU A 279 -31.29 15.65 -12.22
C GLU A 279 -31.87 15.36 -13.60
N GLU A 280 -32.93 16.08 -14.00
CA GLU A 280 -33.52 15.96 -15.33
C GLU A 280 -32.54 16.34 -16.44
N LEU A 281 -31.74 17.39 -16.22
CA LEU A 281 -30.72 17.83 -17.18
C LEU A 281 -29.64 16.76 -17.38
N ALA A 282 -29.13 16.19 -16.28
CA ALA A 282 -28.10 15.14 -16.31
C ALA A 282 -28.60 13.81 -16.91
N ALA A 283 -29.89 13.51 -16.75
CA ALA A 283 -30.49 12.30 -17.30
C ALA A 283 -30.75 12.37 -18.82
N ASN A 284 -31.04 13.56 -19.35
CA ASN A 284 -31.52 13.73 -20.72
C ASN A 284 -30.53 14.41 -21.68
N LEU A 285 -29.41 14.98 -21.18
CA LEU A 285 -28.41 15.68 -21.99
C LEU A 285 -26.99 15.09 -21.83
N GLN A 286 -26.84 13.79 -22.09
CA GLN A 286 -25.54 13.10 -22.14
C GLN A 286 -24.89 13.15 -23.52
#